data_AF-A0A3B0PCI0-F1
#
_entry.id   AF-A0A3B0PCI0-F1
#
_cell.length_a   1.000
_cell.length_b   1.000
_cell.length_c   1.000
_cell.angle_alpha   90.00
_cell.angle_beta   90.00
_cell.angle_gamma   90.00
#
_symmetry.space_group_name_H-M   'P 1'
#
loop_
_entity.id
_entity.type
_entity.pdbx_description
1 polymer ?
#
loop_
_entity_poly.entity_id
_entity_poly.type
_entity_poly.pdbx_seq_one_letter_code
_entity_poly.pdbx_strand_id
1 'polypeptide(L)'
;MNRVFELFGQTANVCDLENNCKLLPFAGRLKKLKITPKVGDIVEVENDLITDIKPRKNELIRPKVANIDQVLVFLSVKEPDFSSFLLDKYLAIVESKNIDLIIFLTKSDLDLELANHW
;
A
#
# COMPACT_ATOMS: atom_id res chain seq x y z
N MET A 1 16.62 -7.38 -0.01
CA MET A 1 15.25 -7.75 -0.46
C MET A 1 14.77 -6.63 -1.34
N ASN A 2 14.47 -6.91 -2.61
CA ASN A 2 14.20 -5.87 -3.61
C ASN A 2 12.69 -5.60 -3.66
N ARG A 3 12.28 -4.34 -3.50
CA ARG A 3 10.87 -3.92 -3.53
C ARG A 3 10.63 -2.90 -4.64
N VAL A 4 9.49 -3.02 -5.30
CA VAL A 4 9.00 -2.04 -6.27
C VAL A 4 8.47 -0.82 -5.51
N PHE A 5 9.10 0.34 -5.71
CA PHE A 5 8.65 1.62 -5.17
C PHE A 5 7.73 2.37 -6.12
N GLU A 6 8.01 2.29 -7.42
CA GLU A 6 7.28 3.05 -8.43
C GLU A 6 7.21 2.30 -9.74
N LEU A 7 6.16 2.55 -10.53
CA LEU A 7 5.91 1.90 -11.81
C LEU A 7 5.85 2.94 -12.94
N PHE A 8 6.63 2.70 -13.98
CA PHE A 8 6.71 3.53 -15.17
C PHE A 8 6.47 2.68 -16.43
N GLY A 9 5.21 2.40 -16.73
CA GLY A 9 4.84 1.59 -17.90
C GLY A 9 5.43 0.18 -17.84
N GLN A 10 6.56 -0.04 -18.51
CA GLN A 10 7.26 -1.34 -18.58
C GLN A 10 8.56 -1.42 -17.76
N THR A 11 8.85 -0.38 -16.98
CA THR A 11 9.96 -0.34 -16.02
C THR A 11 9.41 -0.06 -14.63
N ALA A 12 10.20 -0.38 -13.60
CA ALA A 12 9.89 -0.07 -12.22
C ALA A 12 11.13 0.46 -11.50
N ASN A 13 10.92 1.37 -10.56
CA ASN A 13 11.95 1.75 -9.62
C ASN A 13 12.00 0.70 -8.51
N VAL A 14 13.11 -0.01 -8.39
CA VAL A 14 13.30 -1.11 -7.43
C VAL A 14 14.37 -0.72 -6.44
N CYS A 15 14.02 -0.74 -5.15
CA CYS A 15 14.93 -0.39 -4.06
C CYS A 15 15.25 -1.63 -3.21
N ASP A 16 16.50 -1.73 -2.75
CA ASP A 16 16.91 -2.72 -1.77
C ASP A 16 16.62 -2.24 -0.32
N LEU A 17 17.14 -2.96 0.68
CA LEU A 17 16.97 -2.61 2.09
C LEU A 17 17.84 -1.42 2.54
N GLU A 18 18.85 -1.07 1.76
CA GLU A 18 19.76 0.05 2.01
C GLU A 18 19.28 1.32 1.29
N ASN A 19 18.09 1.27 0.68
CA ASN A 19 17.52 2.33 -0.17
C ASN A 19 18.33 2.62 -1.44
N ASN A 20 19.14 1.68 -1.91
CA ASN A 20 19.74 1.78 -3.23
C ASN A 20 18.66 1.44 -4.27
N CYS A 21 18.27 2.44 -5.06
CA CYS A 21 17.20 2.30 -6.04
C CYS A 21 17.75 2.26 -7.47
N LYS A 22 17.20 1.37 -8.29
CA LYS A 22 17.51 1.25 -9.72
C LYS A 22 16.23 1.17 -10.54
N LEU A 23 16.22 1.85 -11.69
CA LEU A 23 15.16 1.71 -12.68
C LEU A 23 15.41 0.46 -13.52
N LEU A 24 14.56 -0.56 -13.36
CA LEU A 24 14.74 -1.86 -13.98
C LEU A 24 13.57 -2.19 -14.94
N PRO A 25 13.85 -2.74 -16.14
CA PRO A 25 12.81 -3.23 -17.04
C PRO A 25 12.26 -4.60 -16.61
N PHE A 26 11.05 -4.92 -17.09
CA PHE A 26 10.47 -6.25 -16.91
C PHE A 26 11.05 -7.25 -17.90
N ALA A 27 11.42 -8.44 -17.42
CA ALA A 27 11.82 -9.54 -18.28
C ALA A 27 10.69 -9.92 -19.26
N GLY A 28 11.06 -10.37 -20.46
CA GLY A 28 10.09 -10.74 -21.50
C GLY A 28 9.11 -11.84 -21.07
N ARG A 29 9.52 -12.72 -20.14
CA ARG A 29 8.67 -13.76 -19.55
C ARG A 29 7.47 -13.17 -18.80
N LEU A 30 7.66 -12.13 -17.98
CA LEU A 30 6.56 -11.47 -17.25
C LEU A 30 5.52 -10.88 -18.20
N LYS A 31 5.98 -10.31 -19.33
CA LYS A 31 5.10 -9.78 -20.38
C LYS A 31 4.27 -10.87 -21.04
N LYS A 32 4.89 -12.01 -21.38
CA LYS A 32 4.20 -13.17 -21.96
C LYS A 32 3.14 -13.74 -21.01
N LEU A 33 3.45 -13.79 -19.72
CA LEU A 33 2.53 -14.25 -18.68
C LEU A 33 1.48 -13.19 -18.29
N LYS A 34 1.53 -11.98 -18.88
CA LYS A 34 0.68 -10.83 -18.52
C LYS A 34 0.69 -10.50 -17.03
N ILE A 35 1.80 -10.79 -16.35
CA ILE A 35 2.01 -10.46 -14.95
C ILE A 35 2.60 -9.06 -14.90
N THR A 36 1.88 -8.12 -14.31
CA THR A 36 2.34 -6.75 -14.09
C THR A 36 2.71 -6.56 -12.62
N PRO A 37 3.94 -6.09 -12.32
CA PRO A 37 4.29 -5.72 -10.96
C PRO A 37 3.35 -4.64 -10.41
N LYS A 38 3.15 -4.65 -9.10
CA LYS A 38 2.46 -3.62 -8.31
C LYS A 38 3.47 -2.91 -7.41
N VAL A 39 3.15 -1.69 -7.01
CA VAL A 39 3.92 -1.01 -5.96
C VAL A 39 3.87 -1.87 -4.69
N GLY A 40 5.00 -2.01 -4.01
CA GLY A 40 5.17 -2.89 -2.85
C GLY A 40 5.47 -4.35 -3.20
N ASP A 41 5.46 -4.75 -4.47
CA ASP A 41 5.87 -6.11 -4.85
C ASP A 41 7.33 -6.36 -4.50
N ILE A 42 7.58 -7.58 -4.02
CA ILE A 42 8.91 -8.09 -3.76
C ILE A 42 9.34 -8.83 -5.02
N VAL A 43 10.47 -8.44 -5.59
CA VAL A 43 10.89 -8.91 -6.91
C VAL A 43 12.25 -9.60 -6.86
N GLU A 44 12.45 -10.53 -7.79
CA GLU A 44 13.76 -11.08 -8.10
C GLU A 44 14.35 -10.32 -9.29
N VAL A 45 15.64 -10.01 -9.18
CA VAL A 45 16.38 -9.23 -10.16
C VAL A 45 17.60 -10.04 -10.59
N GLU A 46 17.70 -10.30 -11.89
CA GLU A 46 18.85 -10.96 -12.50
C GLU A 46 19.26 -10.18 -13.75
N ASN A 47 20.56 -9.95 -13.95
CA ASN A 47 21.08 -9.21 -15.11
C ASN A 47 20.37 -7.86 -15.34
N ASP A 48 20.12 -7.11 -14.26
CA ASP A 48 19.39 -5.83 -14.26
C ASP A 48 17.98 -5.91 -14.87
N LEU A 49 17.31 -7.07 -14.77
CA LEU A 49 15.93 -7.27 -15.19
C LEU A 49 15.10 -7.83 -14.03
N ILE A 50 13.86 -7.36 -13.92
CA ILE A 50 12.87 -7.97 -13.01
C ILE A 50 12.41 -9.29 -13.63
N THR A 51 12.82 -10.41 -13.04
CA THR A 51 12.59 -11.76 -13.59
C THR A 51 11.35 -12.42 -13.00
N ASP A 52 11.08 -12.18 -11.72
CA ASP A 52 9.95 -12.77 -11.01
C ASP A 52 9.39 -11.84 -9.91
N ILE A 53 8.15 -12.11 -9.51
CA ILE A 53 7.44 -11.42 -8.42
C ILE A 53 7.07 -12.46 -7.37
N LYS A 54 7.51 -12.26 -6.13
CA LYS A 54 7.22 -13.17 -5.02
C LYS A 54 5.73 -13.13 -4.65
N PRO A 55 5.20 -14.21 -4.03
CA PRO A 55 3.82 -14.25 -3.57
C PRO A 55 3.47 -13.05 -2.68
N ARG A 56 2.34 -12.41 -2.98
CA ARG A 56 1.84 -11.27 -2.22
C ARG A 56 1.14 -11.75 -0.95
N LYS A 57 1.45 -11.16 0.20
CA LYS A 57 0.70 -11.45 1.44
C LYS A 57 -0.71 -10.83 1.44
N ASN A 58 -0.85 -9.67 0.79
CA ASN A 58 -2.11 -8.96 0.60
C ASN A 58 -1.97 -7.98 -0.59
N GLU A 59 -3.11 -7.50 -1.09
CA GLU A 59 -3.13 -6.46 -2.12
C GLU A 59 -4.42 -5.64 -2.13
N LEU A 60 -4.28 -4.39 -2.56
CA LEU A 60 -5.38 -3.48 -2.84
C LEU A 60 -5.60 -3.34 -4.35
N ILE A 61 -6.87 -3.12 -4.71
CA ILE A 61 -7.28 -2.83 -6.09
C ILE A 61 -7.05 -1.34 -6.38
N ARG A 62 -7.36 -0.47 -5.41
CA ARG A 62 -7.17 0.98 -5.46
C ARG A 62 -6.77 1.51 -4.08
N PRO A 63 -5.60 2.17 -3.94
CA PRO A 63 -4.52 2.25 -4.93
C PRO A 63 -3.96 0.84 -5.26
N LYS A 64 -3.29 0.69 -6.40
CA LYS A 64 -2.73 -0.60 -6.84
C LYS A 64 -1.42 -0.91 -6.08
N VAL A 65 -1.55 -1.34 -4.83
CA VAL A 65 -0.42 -1.60 -3.92
C VAL A 65 -0.54 -3.01 -3.33
N ALA A 66 0.59 -3.66 -3.10
CA ALA A 66 0.70 -4.99 -2.51
C ALA A 66 1.64 -5.00 -1.29
N ASN A 67 1.57 -6.08 -0.50
CA ASN A 67 2.44 -6.32 0.66
C ASN A 67 2.41 -5.19 1.69
N ILE A 68 1.21 -4.69 1.97
CA ILE A 68 0.98 -3.64 2.95
C ILE A 68 1.08 -4.25 4.35
N ASP A 69 1.87 -3.61 5.20
CA ASP A 69 1.99 -3.98 6.61
C ASP A 69 0.85 -3.33 7.42
N GLN A 70 0.62 -2.03 7.21
CA GLN A 70 -0.29 -1.24 8.03
C GLN A 70 -1.03 -0.17 7.21
N VAL A 71 -2.25 0.15 7.62
CA VAL A 71 -3.04 1.27 7.11
C VAL A 71 -3.35 2.23 8.26
N LEU A 72 -3.11 3.52 8.03
CA LEU A 72 -3.49 4.58 8.96
C LEU A 72 -4.75 5.26 8.42
N VAL A 73 -5.83 5.24 9.20
CA VAL A 73 -7.11 5.85 8.84
C VAL A 73 -7.27 7.13 9.64
N PHE A 74 -7.27 8.26 8.95
CA PHE A 74 -7.49 9.57 9.55
C PHE A 74 -8.96 9.95 9.38
N LEU A 75 -9.63 10.23 10.49
CA LEU A 75 -10.99 10.76 10.51
C LEU A 75 -10.98 12.05 11.31
N SER A 76 -11.79 13.03 10.88
CA SER A 76 -11.97 14.26 11.63
C SER A 76 -13.05 14.05 12.69
N VAL A 77 -12.85 14.58 13.90
CA VAL A 77 -13.96 14.69 14.86
C VAL A 77 -14.96 15.77 14.43
N LYS A 78 -14.46 16.84 13.82
CA LYS A 78 -15.23 17.97 13.31
C LYS A 78 -14.63 18.51 12.01
N GLU A 79 -15.47 19.04 11.13
CA GLU A 79 -15.11 19.58 9.80
C GLU A 79 -14.30 18.61 8.91
N PRO A 80 -14.92 17.57 8.32
CA PRO A 80 -16.34 17.22 8.41
C PRO A 80 -16.66 16.52 9.74
N ASP A 81 -17.96 16.42 10.06
CA ASP A 81 -18.41 15.65 11.21
C ASP A 81 -17.93 14.19 11.10
N PHE A 82 -17.56 13.63 12.26
CA PHE A 82 -17.19 12.23 12.35
C PHE A 82 -18.30 11.32 11.81
N SER A 83 -17.91 10.29 11.06
CA SER A 83 -18.83 9.29 10.53
C SER A 83 -18.39 7.89 10.93
N SER A 84 -19.14 7.29 11.86
CA SER A 84 -18.95 5.89 12.26
C SER A 84 -19.10 4.94 11.08
N PHE A 85 -20.04 5.22 10.18
CA PHE A 85 -20.21 4.44 8.95
C PHE A 85 -18.96 4.42 8.06
N LEU A 86 -18.26 5.57 7.93
CA LEU A 86 -17.01 5.60 7.18
C LEU A 86 -15.92 4.80 7.89
N LEU A 87 -15.81 4.93 9.22
CA LEU A 87 -14.87 4.13 10.02
C LEU A 87 -15.10 2.63 9.81
N ASP A 88 -16.34 2.16 9.99
CA ASP A 88 -16.70 0.75 9.85
C ASP A 88 -16.41 0.23 8.43
N LYS A 89 -16.67 1.07 7.42
CA LYS A 89 -16.34 0.74 6.03
C LYS A 89 -14.84 0.57 5.83
N TYR A 90 -14.00 1.45 6.39
CA TYR A 90 -12.54 1.31 6.31
C TYR A 90 -12.06 0.07 7.06
N LEU A 91 -12.55 -0.16 8.28
CA LEU A 91 -12.26 -1.36 9.07
C LEU A 91 -12.57 -2.63 8.27
N ALA A 92 -13.79 -2.75 7.74
CA ALA A 92 -14.20 -3.92 6.96
C ALA A 92 -13.31 -4.16 5.74
N ILE A 93 -12.94 -3.10 5.00
CA ILE A 93 -12.05 -3.23 3.83
C ILE A 93 -10.67 -3.73 4.25
N VAL A 94 -10.07 -3.12 5.26
CA VAL A 94 -8.68 -3.40 5.66
C VAL A 94 -8.56 -4.77 6.32
N GLU A 95 -9.51 -5.12 7.20
CA GLU A 95 -9.62 -6.45 7.81
C GLU A 95 -9.82 -7.55 6.76
N SER A 96 -10.65 -7.31 5.73
CA SER A 96 -10.85 -8.28 4.63
C SER A 96 -9.58 -8.57 3.82
N LYS A 97 -8.55 -7.72 3.98
CA LYS A 97 -7.24 -7.85 3.33
C LYS A 97 -6.14 -8.32 4.29
N ASN A 98 -6.47 -8.59 5.55
CA ASN A 98 -5.51 -9.03 6.57
C ASN A 98 -4.33 -8.05 6.68
N ILE A 99 -4.66 -6.77 6.88
CA ILE A 99 -3.74 -5.66 7.04
C ILE A 99 -4.02 -5.04 8.41
N ASP A 100 -2.98 -4.66 9.15
CA ASP A 100 -3.15 -3.99 10.44
C ASP A 100 -3.65 -2.56 10.25
N LEU A 101 -4.59 -2.11 11.09
CA LEU A 101 -5.19 -0.78 11.00
C LEU A 101 -4.92 0.04 12.27
N ILE A 102 -4.51 1.30 12.10
CA ILE A 102 -4.50 2.30 13.18
C ILE A 102 -5.45 3.43 12.82
N ILE A 103 -6.34 3.78 13.76
CA ILE A 103 -7.27 4.89 13.64
C ILE A 103 -6.66 6.13 14.28
N PHE A 104 -6.70 7.25 13.56
CA PHE A 104 -6.37 8.58 14.07
C PHE A 104 -7.61 9.46 14.02
N LEU A 105 -8.07 9.91 15.19
CA LEU A 105 -9.05 10.97 15.30
C LEU A 105 -8.32 12.32 15.31
N THR A 106 -8.57 13.10 14.28
CA THR A 106 -7.93 14.39 14.03
C THR A 106 -8.88 15.54 14.31
N LYS A 107 -8.33 16.75 14.44
CA LYS A 107 -9.08 17.98 14.71
C LYS A 107 -9.80 18.00 16.07
N SER A 108 -9.26 17.27 17.05
CA SER A 108 -9.80 17.20 18.42
C SER A 108 -9.85 18.57 19.11
N ASP A 109 -9.04 19.53 18.64
CA ASP A 109 -9.08 20.93 19.07
C ASP A 109 -10.42 21.62 18.78
N LEU A 110 -11.19 21.15 17.80
CA LEU A 110 -12.49 21.72 17.44
C LEU A 110 -13.64 21.21 18.34
N ASP A 111 -13.50 20.03 18.93
CA ASP A 111 -14.50 19.43 19.83
C ASP A 111 -13.84 18.37 20.74
N LEU A 112 -13.32 18.82 21.88
CA LEU A 112 -12.65 17.97 22.85
C LEU A 112 -13.61 17.00 23.55
N GLU A 113 -14.88 17.39 23.72
CA GLU A 113 -15.87 16.55 24.40
C GLU A 113 -16.19 15.33 23.52
N LEU A 114 -16.45 15.55 22.23
CA LEU A 114 -16.65 14.47 21.28
C LEU A 114 -15.40 13.60 21.13
N ALA A 115 -14.21 14.22 21.09
CA ALA A 115 -12.96 13.47 20.97
C ALA A 115 -12.74 12.51 22.15
N ASN A 116 -13.09 12.90 23.37
CA ASN A 116 -12.94 12.06 24.57
C ASN A 116 -13.97 10.93 24.68
N HIS A 117 -15.00 10.92 23.84
CA HIS A 117 -15.99 9.83 23.78
C HIS A 117 -15.47 8.58 23.06
N TRP A 118 -14.37 8.71 22.31
CA TRP A 118 -13.77 7.67 21.48
C TRP A 118 -12.38 7.28 22.00
#